data_AF-A0A0R1M3C6-F1
#
_entry.id   AF-A0A0R1M3C6-F1
#
_cell.length_a   1.000
_cell.length_b   1.000
_cell.length_c   1.000
_cell.angle_alpha   90.00
_cell.angle_beta   90.00
_cell.angle_gamma   90.00
#
_symmetry.space_group_name_H-M   'P 1'
#
loop_
_entity.id
_entity.type
_entity.pdbx_description
1 polymer ?
#
loop_
_entity_poly.entity_id
_entity_poly.type
_entity_poly.pdbx_seq_one_letter_code
_entity_poly.pdbx_strand_id
1 'polypeptide(L)'
;MVERLSEKAKEQDKDADEIRGEYFQKDDHGKFVVGKDSKLQLLEGKKLEDVNKAFDELTDSEVIIEFTEYGKKLKALYDALVNYEYELSGSDAENYELVLTQLEKNFEGENK
;
A
#
# COMPACT_ATOMS: atom_id res chain seq x y z
N MET A 1 -3.92 -10.83 4.11
CA MET A 1 -2.90 -9.76 4.12
C MET A 1 -2.24 -9.64 2.76
N VAL A 2 -1.54 -10.67 2.26
CA VAL A 2 -0.93 -10.67 0.91
C VAL A 2 -1.95 -10.40 -0.21
N GLU A 3 -3.15 -10.97 -0.12
CA GLU A 3 -4.23 -10.73 -1.09
C GLU A 3 -4.66 -9.26 -1.15
N ARG A 4 -4.86 -8.60 0.00
CA ARG A 4 -5.22 -7.18 0.08
C ARG A 4 -4.10 -6.25 -0.39
N LEU A 5 -2.83 -6.60 -0.12
CA LEU A 5 -1.69 -5.89 -0.70
C LEU A 5 -1.68 -6.03 -2.23
N SER A 6 -2.03 -7.20 -2.75
CA SER A 6 -2.16 -7.43 -4.19
C SER A 6 -3.33 -6.65 -4.79
N GLU A 7 -4.47 -6.57 -4.11
CA GLU A 7 -5.61 -5.74 -4.53
C GLU A 7 -5.23 -4.27 -4.57
N LYS A 8 -4.55 -3.77 -3.53
CA LYS A 8 -4.11 -2.39 -3.45
C LYS A 8 -3.05 -2.04 -4.50
N ALA A 9 -2.14 -2.96 -4.80
CA ALA A 9 -1.20 -2.80 -5.92
C ALA A 9 -1.94 -2.72 -7.27
N LYS A 10 -2.99 -3.52 -7.47
CA LYS A 10 -3.83 -3.45 -8.68
C LYS A 10 -4.62 -2.14 -8.76
N GLU A 11 -5.09 -1.61 -7.63
CA GLU A 11 -5.71 -0.27 -7.58
C GLU A 11 -4.71 0.80 -8.00
N GLN A 12 -3.50 0.79 -7.41
CA GLN A 12 -2.45 1.73 -7.76
C GLN A 12 -2.02 1.62 -9.23
N ASP A 13 -1.96 0.41 -9.79
CA ASP A 13 -1.68 0.19 -11.22
C ASP A 13 -2.77 0.78 -12.11
N LYS A 14 -4.05 0.66 -11.70
CA LYS A 14 -5.18 1.27 -12.43
C LYS A 14 -5.12 2.79 -12.36
N ASP A 15 -4.88 3.36 -11.19
CA ASP A 15 -4.76 4.81 -11.01
C ASP A 15 -3.61 5.36 -11.86
N ALA A 16 -2.47 4.65 -11.89
CA ALA A 16 -1.35 4.98 -12.77
C ALA A 16 -1.73 4.90 -14.27
N ASP A 17 -2.53 3.93 -14.69
CA ASP A 17 -3.01 3.81 -16.07
C ASP A 17 -4.04 4.87 -16.44
N GLU A 18 -4.88 5.30 -15.50
CA GLU A 18 -5.81 6.41 -15.65
C GLU A 18 -5.04 7.72 -15.85
N ILE A 19 -4.06 8.01 -14.97
CA ILE A 19 -3.14 9.15 -15.16
C ILE A 19 -2.49 9.05 -16.53
N ARG A 20 -1.89 7.92 -16.92
CA ARG A 20 -1.29 7.80 -18.26
C ARG A 20 -2.29 8.10 -19.38
N GLY A 21 -3.55 7.68 -19.24
CA GLY A 21 -4.63 7.96 -20.19
C GLY A 21 -4.95 9.45 -20.37
N GLU A 22 -4.75 10.27 -19.35
CA GLU A 22 -5.00 11.72 -19.41
C GLU A 22 -3.89 12.52 -20.11
N TYR A 23 -2.69 11.93 -20.22
CA TYR A 23 -1.51 12.64 -20.68
C TYR A 23 -0.88 12.05 -21.95
N PHE A 24 -1.06 10.76 -22.22
CA PHE A 24 -0.41 10.09 -23.36
C PHE A 24 -1.41 9.63 -24.42
N GLN A 25 -0.97 9.69 -25.67
CA GLN A 25 -1.76 9.23 -26.81
C GLN A 25 -1.93 7.72 -26.77
N LYS A 26 -3.13 7.26 -27.10
CA LYS A 26 -3.43 5.85 -27.37
C LYS A 26 -3.72 5.66 -28.86
N ASP A 27 -3.31 4.52 -29.40
CA ASP A 27 -3.67 4.09 -30.74
C ASP A 27 -5.12 3.56 -30.80
N ASP A 28 -5.58 3.20 -32.00
CA ASP A 28 -6.93 2.67 -32.25
C ASP A 28 -7.21 1.32 -31.52
N HIS A 29 -6.16 0.70 -30.97
CA HIS A 29 -6.25 -0.53 -30.18
C HIS A 29 -6.15 -0.28 -28.67
N GLY A 30 -6.13 0.99 -28.24
CA GLY A 30 -6.07 1.40 -26.84
C GLY A 30 -4.68 1.28 -26.21
N LYS A 31 -3.62 1.05 -26.99
CA LYS A 31 -2.24 0.98 -26.50
C LYS A 31 -1.56 2.34 -26.60
N PHE A 32 -0.67 2.63 -25.66
CA PHE A 32 0.06 3.90 -25.69
C PHE A 32 1.01 3.98 -26.89
N VAL A 33 0.96 5.11 -27.58
CA VAL A 33 1.81 5.36 -28.74
C VAL A 33 3.24 5.64 -28.28
N VAL A 34 4.19 4.89 -28.82
CA VAL A 34 5.63 5.07 -28.56
C VAL A 34 6.26 5.87 -29.69
N GLY A 35 6.88 6.99 -29.33
CA GLY A 35 7.62 7.87 -30.22
C GLY A 35 8.94 7.27 -30.69
N LYS A 36 9.59 7.98 -31.61
CA LYS A 36 10.84 7.53 -32.25
C LYS A 36 12.01 7.39 -31.27
N ASP A 37 11.95 8.05 -30.13
CA ASP A 37 12.93 8.01 -29.06
C ASP A 37 12.64 6.90 -28.02
N SER A 38 11.72 5.97 -28.33
CA SER A 38 11.23 4.93 -27.42
C SER A 38 10.52 5.49 -26.17
N LYS A 39 10.06 6.74 -26.20
CA LYS A 39 9.25 7.34 -25.13
C LYS A 39 7.77 7.40 -25.52
N LEU A 40 6.89 7.45 -24.53
CA LEU A 40 5.46 7.63 -24.78
C LEU A 40 5.18 9.02 -25.37
N GLN A 41 4.29 9.09 -26.35
CA GLN A 41 3.88 10.36 -26.95
C GLN A 41 2.82 11.06 -26.10
N LEU A 42 3.06 12.32 -25.75
CA LEU A 42 2.11 13.16 -25.03
C LEU A 42 0.95 13.58 -25.93
N LEU A 43 -0.22 13.76 -25.33
CA LEU A 43 -1.35 14.46 -25.93
C LEU A 43 -0.97 15.92 -26.18
N GLU A 44 -1.56 16.50 -27.24
CA GLU A 44 -1.28 17.88 -27.60
C GLU A 44 -1.63 18.85 -26.46
N GLY A 45 -0.72 19.78 -26.16
CA GLY A 45 -0.88 20.74 -25.07
C GLY A 45 -0.58 20.23 -23.66
N LYS A 46 -0.30 18.93 -23.48
CA LYS A 46 0.15 18.37 -22.19
C LYS A 46 1.67 18.49 -22.04
N LYS A 47 2.13 18.64 -20.80
CA LYS A 47 3.56 18.73 -20.46
C LYS A 47 3.97 17.58 -19.57
N LEU A 48 5.24 17.18 -19.70
CA LEU A 48 5.82 16.13 -18.86
C LEU A 48 5.85 16.54 -17.38
N GLU A 49 5.97 17.84 -17.09
CA GLU A 49 5.93 18.38 -15.73
C GLU A 49 4.60 18.07 -15.04
N ASP A 50 3.48 18.18 -15.76
CA ASP A 50 2.15 17.89 -15.22
C ASP A 50 1.95 16.38 -15.00
N VAL A 51 2.59 15.54 -15.83
CA VAL A 51 2.62 14.08 -15.64
C VAL A 51 3.36 13.74 -14.37
N ASN A 52 4.58 14.26 -14.20
CA ASN A 52 5.40 13.99 -13.03
C ASN A 52 4.68 14.42 -11.76
N LYS A 53 4.05 15.60 -11.77
CA LYS A 53 3.27 16.08 -10.63
C LYS A 53 2.10 15.14 -10.27
N ALA A 54 1.35 14.66 -11.26
CA ALA A 54 0.25 13.72 -11.02
C ALA A 54 0.75 12.37 -10.46
N PHE A 55 1.91 11.90 -10.93
CA PHE A 55 2.53 10.69 -10.40
C PHE A 55 3.12 10.89 -9.00
N ASP A 56 3.70 12.05 -8.71
CA ASP A 56 4.18 12.40 -7.37
C ASP A 56 3.01 12.40 -6.37
N GLU A 57 1.87 13.00 -6.74
CA GLU A 57 0.64 12.98 -5.94
C GLU A 57 0.10 11.54 -5.72
N LEU A 58 0.19 10.66 -6.71
CA LEU A 58 -0.17 9.25 -6.56
C LEU A 58 0.79 8.51 -5.63
N THR A 59 2.09 8.75 -5.72
CA THR A 59 3.10 8.08 -4.88
C THR A 59 3.11 8.59 -3.44
N ASP A 60 2.78 9.86 -3.23
CA ASP A 60 2.66 10.47 -1.90
C ASP A 60 1.32 10.16 -1.24
N SER A 61 0.38 9.54 -1.97
CA SER A 61 -0.90 9.13 -1.39
C SER A 61 -0.70 8.04 -0.33
N GLU A 62 -1.27 8.28 0.86
CA GLU A 62 -1.21 7.31 1.95
C GLU A 62 -2.07 6.09 1.60
N VAL A 63 -1.40 4.95 1.45
CA VAL A 63 -2.07 3.68 1.16
C VAL A 63 -2.63 3.09 2.46
N ILE A 64 -3.87 3.44 2.78
CA ILE A 64 -4.59 2.89 3.93
C ILE A 64 -5.21 1.55 3.56
N ILE A 65 -4.75 0.48 4.22
CA ILE A 65 -5.41 -0.83 4.19
C ILE A 65 -6.22 -0.97 5.47
N GLU A 66 -7.53 -0.77 5.37
CA GLU A 66 -8.42 -0.95 6.53
C GLU A 66 -8.53 -2.43 6.91
N PHE A 67 -7.98 -2.78 8.07
CA PHE A 67 -8.10 -4.10 8.70
C PHE A 67 -9.28 -4.19 9.65
N THR A 68 -10.31 -3.36 9.49
CA THR A 68 -11.44 -3.23 10.44
C THR A 68 -12.14 -4.57 10.74
N GLU A 69 -12.17 -5.51 9.78
CA GLU A 69 -12.70 -6.87 9.97
C GLU A 69 -11.80 -7.79 10.82
N TYR A 70 -10.51 -7.51 10.87
CA TYR A 70 -9.52 -8.25 11.66
C TYR A 70 -9.18 -7.56 12.97
N GLY A 71 -9.57 -6.30 13.19
CA GLY A 71 -9.33 -5.57 14.43
C GLY A 71 -9.78 -6.35 15.67
N LYS A 72 -10.96 -6.99 15.62
CA LYS A 72 -11.45 -7.87 16.70
C LYS A 72 -10.56 -9.10 16.92
N LYS A 73 -10.04 -9.69 15.84
CA LYS A 73 -9.16 -10.89 15.91
C LYS A 73 -7.76 -10.52 16.40
N LEU A 74 -7.23 -9.37 15.96
CA LEU A 74 -5.95 -8.83 16.39
C LEU A 74 -6.01 -8.39 17.86
N LYS A 75 -7.12 -7.77 18.29
CA LYS A 75 -7.35 -7.44 19.70
C LYS A 75 -7.48 -8.71 20.56
N ALA A 76 -8.24 -9.71 20.09
CA ALA A 76 -8.32 -11.00 20.79
C ALA A 76 -6.97 -11.73 20.88
N LEU A 77 -6.14 -11.66 19.84
CA LEU A 77 -4.78 -12.19 19.86
C LEU A 77 -3.91 -11.44 20.88
N TYR A 78 -3.96 -10.12 20.87
CA TYR A 78 -3.24 -9.29 21.84
C TYR A 78 -3.68 -9.61 23.27
N ASP A 79 -4.98 -9.69 23.55
CA ASP A 79 -5.49 -10.03 24.88
C ASP A 79 -5.04 -11.44 25.32
N ALA A 80 -4.97 -12.40 24.39
CA ALA A 80 -4.47 -13.75 24.68
C ALA A 80 -2.97 -13.78 24.95
N LEU A 81 -2.18 -12.95 24.26
CA LEU A 81 -0.74 -12.84 24.49
C LEU A 81 -0.47 -12.17 25.83
N VAL A 82 -1.09 -11.03 26.16
CA VAL A 82 -0.91 -10.35 27.47
C VAL A 82 -1.21 -11.26 28.66
N ASN A 83 -2.16 -12.18 28.50
CA ASN A 83 -2.55 -13.16 29.53
C ASN A 83 -1.87 -14.53 29.37
N TYR A 84 -0.75 -14.62 28.64
CA TYR A 84 -0.04 -15.88 28.45
C TYR A 84 0.74 -16.27 29.71
N GLU A 85 0.33 -17.36 30.37
CA GLU A 85 0.84 -17.75 31.70
C GLU A 85 2.05 -18.69 31.67
N TYR A 86 2.49 -19.14 30.49
CA TYR A 86 3.59 -20.11 30.38
C TYR A 86 4.92 -19.42 30.14
N GLU A 87 5.97 -19.94 30.76
CA GLU A 87 7.34 -19.48 30.52
C GLU A 87 7.79 -19.85 29.11
N LEU A 88 8.35 -18.86 28.40
CA LEU A 88 9.00 -19.02 27.11
C LEU A 88 10.51 -18.88 27.28
N SER A 89 11.27 -19.51 26.39
CA SER A 89 12.73 -19.41 26.39
C SER A 89 13.30 -19.45 24.98
N GLY A 90 14.54 -19.00 24.82
CA GLY A 90 15.21 -18.96 23.51
C GLY A 90 14.43 -18.13 22.49
N SER A 91 14.39 -18.61 21.25
CA SER A 91 13.72 -17.94 20.13
C SER A 91 12.23 -17.73 20.34
N ASP A 92 11.58 -18.56 21.16
CA ASP A 92 10.14 -18.43 21.40
C ASP A 92 9.84 -17.20 22.27
N ALA A 93 10.68 -16.90 23.26
CA ALA A 93 10.59 -15.69 24.06
C ALA A 93 10.89 -14.43 23.23
N GLU A 94 11.90 -14.49 22.37
CA GLU A 94 12.28 -13.37 21.49
C GLU A 94 11.18 -13.03 20.47
N ASN A 95 10.59 -14.05 19.85
CA ASN A 95 9.48 -13.87 18.91
C ASN A 95 8.22 -13.37 19.61
N TYR A 96 7.92 -13.89 20.80
CA TYR A 96 6.81 -13.44 21.61
C TYR A 96 6.93 -11.95 21.97
N GLU A 97 8.08 -11.53 22.49
CA GLU A 97 8.36 -10.13 22.86
C GLU A 97 8.22 -9.19 21.65
N LEU A 98 8.77 -9.59 20.49
CA LEU A 98 8.68 -8.82 19.26
C LEU A 98 7.22 -8.62 18.82
N VAL A 99 6.42 -9.68 18.85
CA VAL A 99 5.01 -9.62 18.44
C VAL A 99 4.20 -8.78 19.43
N LEU A 100 4.38 -9.00 20.74
CA LEU A 100 3.67 -8.26 21.78
C LEU A 100 3.98 -6.75 21.70
N THR A 101 5.25 -6.37 21.60
CA THR A 101 5.69 -4.97 21.47
C THR A 101 5.02 -4.25 20.28
N GLN A 102 4.87 -4.92 19.15
CA GLN A 102 4.25 -4.32 17.96
C GLN A 102 2.74 -4.16 18.13
N LEU A 103 2.08 -5.11 18.81
CA LEU A 103 0.66 -5.04 19.11
C LEU A 103 0.35 -3.97 20.17
N GLU A 104 1.18 -3.84 21.21
CA GLU A 104 1.06 -2.79 22.22
C GLU A 104 1.17 -1.39 21.61
N LYS A 105 2.14 -1.16 20.73
CA LYS A 105 2.25 0.13 20.00
C LYS A 105 0.97 0.49 19.25
N ASN A 106 0.24 -0.50 18.76
CA ASN A 106 -0.97 -0.31 17.98
C ASN A 106 -2.24 -0.19 18.84
N PHE A 107 -2.31 -0.84 20.00
CA PHE A 107 -3.51 -0.87 20.86
C PHE A 107 -3.42 -0.01 22.13
N GLU A 108 -2.21 0.30 22.59
CA GLU A 108 -1.95 1.15 23.75
C GLU A 108 -1.34 2.51 23.35
N GLY A 109 -0.75 2.60 22.16
CA GLY A 109 -0.12 3.81 21.62
C GLY A 109 -1.06 4.97 21.25
N GLU A 110 -2.39 4.79 21.33
CA GLU A 110 -3.37 5.88 21.18
C GLU A 110 -3.78 6.53 22.52
N ASN A 111 -3.18 6.14 23.65
CA ASN A 111 -3.45 6.75 24.97
C ASN A 111 -2.33 7.69 25.46
N LYS A 112 -1.84 8.59 24.62
CA LYS A 112 -1.11 9.80 25.05
C LYS A 112 -1.44 11.02 24.20
#